data_AF-X1NNX2-F1
#
_entry.id   AF-X1NNX2-F1
#
_cell.length_a   1.000
_cell.length_b   1.000
_cell.length_c   1.000
_cell.angle_alpha   90.00
_cell.angle_beta   90.00
_cell.angle_gamma   90.00
#
_symmetry.space_group_name_H-M   'P 1'
#
loop_
_entity.id
_entity.type
_entity.pdbx_description
1 polymer ?
#
loop_
_entity_poly.entity_id
_entity_poly.type
_entity_poly.pdbx_seq_one_letter_code
_entity_poly.pdbx_strand_id
1 'polypeptide(L)'
;QEMVNDRLNEAGKRAFEELYQNVLKGYKPPWFHGIEHLTRDHVGYVLWKGKRVEHYDSPWAYSADAKKNAEEVASRCRILESRGETPTTQNVIWTWPDDTD
;
A
#
# COMPACT_ATOMS: atom_id res chain seq x y z
N GLN A 1 -8.28 22.65 19.69
CA GLN A 1 -8.86 21.61 18.82
C GLN A 1 -8.78 20.31 19.61
N GLU A 2 -9.90 19.84 20.14
CA GLU A 2 -9.94 18.61 20.95
C GLU A 2 -10.00 17.38 20.03
N MET A 3 -9.21 16.36 20.31
CA MET A 3 -9.25 15.09 19.58
C MET A 3 -10.43 14.26 20.09
N VAL A 4 -11.18 13.65 19.18
CA VAL A 4 -12.55 13.10 19.35
C VAL A 4 -12.70 12.02 20.45
N ASN A 5 -11.64 11.59 21.14
CA ASN A 5 -11.71 10.44 22.05
C ASN A 5 -10.66 10.40 23.18
N ASP A 6 -9.78 11.40 23.36
CA ASP A 6 -8.77 11.46 24.45
C ASP A 6 -7.87 10.21 24.62
N ARG A 7 -7.77 9.37 23.57
CA ARG A 7 -7.13 8.04 23.58
C ARG A 7 -5.84 7.96 22.78
N LEU A 8 -5.34 9.07 22.27
CA LEU A 8 -4.10 9.07 21.50
C LEU A 8 -2.89 9.13 22.43
N ASN A 9 -2.10 8.06 22.47
CA ASN A 9 -0.78 8.08 23.08
C ASN A 9 0.18 8.99 22.29
N GLU A 10 1.38 9.24 22.82
CA GLU A 10 2.35 10.14 22.19
C GLU A 10 2.74 9.71 20.76
N ALA A 11 2.78 8.41 20.48
CA ALA A 11 3.03 7.90 19.13
C ALA A 11 1.87 8.25 18.18
N GLY A 12 0.63 8.11 18.65
CA GLY A 12 -0.55 8.49 17.90
C GLY A 12 -0.63 10.00 17.66
N LYS A 13 -0.31 10.83 18.66
CA LYS A 13 -0.26 12.30 18.49
C LYS A 13 0.74 12.69 17.42
N ARG A 14 1.92 12.08 17.44
CA ARG A 14 2.95 12.30 16.42
C ARG A 14 2.49 11.88 15.02
N ALA A 15 1.91 10.68 14.90
CA ALA A 15 1.39 10.19 13.63
C ALA A 15 0.27 11.10 13.08
N PHE A 16 -0.58 11.66 13.95
CA PHE A 16 -1.61 12.60 13.56
C PHE A 16 -1.04 13.93 13.09
N GLU A 17 -0.06 14.49 13.81
CA GLU A 17 0.62 15.72 13.40
C GLU A 17 1.35 15.54 12.06
N GLU A 18 2.06 14.43 11.87
CA GLU A 18 2.70 14.09 10.60
C GLU A 18 1.69 14.02 9.45
N LEU A 19 0.54 13.38 9.68
CA LEU A 19 -0.55 13.34 8.70
C LEU A 19 -1.09 14.74 8.39
N TYR A 20 -1.32 15.57 9.41
CA TYR A 20 -1.82 16.93 9.25
C TYR A 20 -0.87 17.79 8.41
N GLN A 21 0.42 17.77 8.73
CA GLN A 21 1.46 18.49 7.97
C GLN A 21 1.58 18.00 6.53
N ASN A 22 1.41 16.69 6.30
CA ASN A 22 1.43 16.11 4.96
C ASN A 22 0.25 16.62 4.12
N VAL A 23 -0.96 16.65 4.69
CA VAL A 23 -2.17 17.17 4.02
C VAL A 23 -1.99 18.65 3.64
N LEU A 24 -1.47 19.49 4.55
CA LEU A 24 -1.24 20.91 4.28
C LEU A 24 -0.27 21.18 3.11
N LYS A 25 0.66 20.26 2.84
CA LYS A 25 1.69 20.41 1.79
C LYS A 25 1.28 19.81 0.43
N GLY A 26 0.05 19.32 0.31
CA GLY A 26 -0.37 18.48 -0.79
C GLY A 26 -0.11 17.01 -0.47
N TYR A 27 -1.17 16.35 0.00
CA TYR A 27 -1.12 15.00 0.57
C TYR A 27 -0.36 14.00 -0.31
N LYS A 28 0.68 13.40 0.28
CA LYS A 28 1.42 12.26 -0.25
C LYS A 28 0.99 11.01 0.52
N PRO A 29 0.29 10.05 -0.12
CA PRO A 29 -0.11 8.84 0.58
C PRO A 29 1.13 8.12 1.14
N PRO A 30 1.06 7.61 2.38
CA PRO A 30 2.15 6.82 2.93
C PRO A 30 2.35 5.55 2.10
N TRP A 31 3.56 5.02 2.16
CA TRP A 31 3.87 3.74 1.54
C TRP A 31 3.06 2.61 2.17
N PHE A 32 2.36 1.88 1.33
CA PHE A 32 1.53 0.76 1.75
C PHE A 32 2.42 -0.35 2.31
N HIS A 33 2.15 -0.77 3.55
CA HIS A 33 3.03 -1.62 4.36
C HIS A 33 4.48 -1.12 4.51
N GLY A 34 4.74 0.19 4.31
CA GLY A 34 6.09 0.76 4.35
C GLY A 34 6.95 0.42 3.12
N ILE A 35 6.35 -0.13 2.06
CA ILE A 35 7.06 -0.55 0.85
C ILE A 35 7.16 0.62 -0.12
N GLU A 36 8.38 1.10 -0.37
CA GLU A 36 8.63 2.22 -1.28
C GLU A 36 7.97 2.03 -2.65
N HIS A 37 7.35 3.10 -3.16
CA HIS A 37 6.57 3.15 -4.39
C HIS A 37 5.25 2.39 -4.41
N LEU A 38 4.92 1.64 -3.36
CA LEU A 38 3.64 0.97 -3.21
C LEU A 38 2.68 1.87 -2.44
N THR A 39 1.48 2.09 -2.96
CA THR A 39 0.40 2.84 -2.31
C THR A 39 -0.91 2.09 -2.42
N ARG A 40 -1.90 2.42 -1.59
CA ARG A 40 -3.25 1.89 -1.69
C ARG A 40 -4.25 3.05 -1.72
N ASP A 41 -5.17 3.04 -2.67
CA ASP A 41 -6.23 4.04 -2.74
C ASP A 41 -7.42 3.72 -1.84
N HIS A 42 -8.39 4.63 -1.78
CA HIS A 42 -9.57 4.50 -0.93
C HIS A 42 -10.55 3.41 -1.39
N VAL A 43 -10.43 2.92 -2.63
CA VAL A 43 -11.26 1.85 -3.20
C VAL A 43 -10.59 0.48 -3.02
N GLY A 44 -9.31 0.47 -2.63
CA GLY A 44 -8.56 -0.74 -2.32
C GLY A 44 -7.53 -1.13 -3.38
N TYR A 45 -7.38 -0.36 -4.46
CA TYR A 45 -6.33 -0.66 -5.45
C TYR A 45 -4.95 -0.41 -4.87
N VAL A 46 -4.07 -1.38 -5.05
CA VAL A 46 -2.64 -1.27 -4.82
C VAL A 46 -1.99 -0.72 -6.09
N LEU A 47 -1.20 0.35 -5.92
CA LEU A 47 -0.53 1.03 -7.01
C LEU A 47 0.99 1.00 -6.83
N TRP A 48 1.70 0.62 -7.88
CA TRP A 48 3.15 0.74 -8.01
C TRP A 48 3.49 1.98 -8.84
N LYS A 49 4.15 2.97 -8.23
CA LYS A 49 4.47 4.27 -8.87
C LYS A 49 3.25 4.91 -9.57
N GLY A 50 2.07 4.78 -8.95
CA GLY A 50 0.80 5.31 -9.47
C GLY A 50 0.08 4.45 -10.50
N LYS A 51 0.61 3.27 -10.89
CA LYS A 51 -0.06 2.31 -11.78
C LYS A 51 -0.69 1.19 -10.97
N ARG A 52 -1.94 0.82 -11.27
CA ARG A 52 -2.64 -0.28 -10.59
C ARG A 52 -1.95 -1.61 -10.89
N VAL A 53 -1.66 -2.36 -9.84
CA VAL A 53 -0.98 -3.66 -9.91
C VAL A 53 -1.73 -4.76 -9.17
N GLU A 54 -2.59 -4.42 -8.21
CA GLU A 54 -3.44 -5.39 -7.49
C GLU A 54 -4.60 -4.66 -6.80
N HIS A 55 -5.53 -5.39 -6.18
CA HIS A 55 -6.61 -4.87 -5.34
C HIS A 55 -6.73 -5.65 -4.03
N TYR A 56 -6.71 -4.96 -2.90
CA TYR A 56 -6.83 -5.54 -1.56
C TYR A 56 -8.08 -5.03 -0.86
N ASP A 57 -8.95 -5.96 -0.47
CA ASP A 57 -10.14 -5.66 0.33
C ASP A 57 -9.81 -5.33 1.79
N SER A 58 -10.59 -4.41 2.37
CA SER A 58 -10.57 -4.18 3.82
C SER A 58 -11.54 -5.15 4.51
N PRO A 59 -11.17 -5.74 5.67
CA PRO A 59 -10.00 -5.41 6.49
C PRO A 59 -8.72 -6.19 6.15
N TRP A 60 -8.78 -7.18 5.26
CA TRP A 60 -7.66 -8.09 4.97
C TRP A 60 -6.37 -7.35 4.59
N ALA A 61 -6.48 -6.21 3.89
CA ALA A 61 -5.38 -5.33 3.51
C ALA A 61 -4.41 -4.93 4.65
N TYR A 62 -4.81 -5.07 5.91
CA TYR A 62 -3.99 -4.73 7.08
C TYR A 62 -3.48 -5.97 7.85
N SER A 63 -3.68 -7.16 7.30
CA SER A 63 -3.21 -8.43 7.87
C SER A 63 -1.72 -8.67 7.60
N ALA A 64 -1.14 -9.63 8.33
CA ALA A 64 0.22 -10.09 8.07
C ALA A 64 0.36 -10.77 6.70
N ASP A 65 -0.69 -11.44 6.22
CA ASP A 65 -0.66 -12.13 4.93
C ASP A 65 -0.77 -11.14 3.76
N ALA A 66 -1.60 -10.09 3.89
CA ALA A 66 -1.60 -8.98 2.93
C ALA A 66 -0.24 -8.29 2.85
N LYS A 67 0.47 -8.16 3.98
CA LYS A 67 1.84 -7.63 3.98
C LYS A 67 2.79 -8.50 3.16
N LYS A 68 2.80 -9.82 3.38
CA LYS A 68 3.64 -10.76 2.59
C LYS A 68 3.28 -10.70 1.10
N ASN A 69 1.98 -10.65 0.80
CA ASN A 69 1.48 -10.50 -0.56
C ASN A 69 2.00 -9.19 -1.20
N ALA A 70 1.99 -8.09 -0.44
CA ALA A 70 2.45 -6.78 -0.93
C ALA A 70 3.96 -6.76 -1.18
N GLU A 71 4.74 -7.45 -0.35
CA GLU A 71 6.18 -7.64 -0.54
C GLU A 71 6.47 -8.40 -1.84
N GLU A 72 5.69 -9.45 -2.14
CA GLU A 72 5.79 -10.22 -3.38
C GLU A 72 5.40 -9.38 -4.61
N VAL A 73 4.26 -8.66 -4.56
CA VAL A 73 3.84 -7.74 -5.64
C VAL A 73 4.93 -6.72 -5.93
N ALA A 74 5.53 -6.11 -4.90
CA ALA A 74 6.62 -5.16 -5.06
C ALA A 74 7.89 -5.81 -5.64
N SER A 75 8.23 -7.04 -5.22
CA SER A 75 9.34 -7.81 -5.80
C SER A 75 9.15 -8.01 -7.30
N ARG A 76 7.95 -8.46 -7.71
CA ARG A 76 7.60 -8.70 -9.12
C ARG A 76 7.59 -7.42 -9.95
N CYS A 77 7.08 -6.31 -9.40
CA CYS A 77 7.16 -5.00 -10.06
C CYS A 77 8.61 -4.64 -10.41
N ARG A 78 9.55 -4.82 -9.46
CA ARG A 78 10.97 -4.53 -9.71
C ARG A 78 11.57 -5.45 -10.78
N ILE A 79 11.16 -6.72 -10.84
CA ILE A 79 11.60 -7.66 -11.87
C ILE A 79 11.08 -7.27 -13.26
N LEU A 80 9.82 -6.86 -13.37
CA LEU A 80 9.27 -6.38 -14.64
C LEU A 80 10.00 -5.10 -15.09
N GLU A 81 10.21 -4.15 -14.18
CA GLU A 81 10.94 -2.92 -14.49
C GLU A 81 12.38 -3.19 -14.94
N SER A 82 13.07 -4.18 -14.34
CA SER A 82 14.44 -4.54 -14.75
C SER A 82 14.51 -5.16 -16.15
N ARG A 83 13.38 -5.68 -16.66
CA ARG A 83 13.21 -6.18 -18.04
C ARG A 83 12.73 -5.09 -19.02
N GLY A 84 12.46 -3.88 -18.53
CA GLY A 84 11.87 -2.80 -19.33
C GLY A 84 10.36 -2.92 -19.51
N GLU A 85 9.71 -3.80 -18.75
CA GLU A 85 8.26 -4.00 -18.78
C GLU A 85 7.56 -3.05 -17.79
N THR A 86 6.36 -2.61 -18.14
CA THR A 86 5.51 -1.85 -17.21
C THR A 86 4.71 -2.81 -16.33
N PRO A 87 4.78 -2.69 -14.99
CA PRO A 87 3.91 -3.44 -14.09
C PRO A 87 2.44 -3.04 -14.28
N THR A 88 1.58 -4.06 -14.35
CA THR A 88 0.12 -3.98 -14.47
C THR A 88 -0.49 -5.12 -13.67
N THR A 89 -1.80 -5.06 -13.42
CA THR A 89 -2.53 -6.17 -12.79
C THR A 89 -2.40 -7.50 -13.52
N GLN A 90 -2.14 -7.49 -14.84
CA GLN A 90 -2.08 -8.70 -15.66
C GLN A 90 -0.72 -9.41 -15.65
N ASN A 91 0.38 -8.68 -15.46
CA ASN A 91 1.73 -9.25 -15.53
C ASN A 91 2.45 -9.29 -14.18
N VAL A 92 1.92 -8.63 -13.15
CA VAL A 92 2.47 -8.71 -11.79
C VAL A 92 2.02 -9.98 -11.07
N ILE A 93 0.83 -10.52 -11.38
CA ILE A 93 0.32 -11.75 -10.78
C ILE A 93 0.15 -12.77 -11.90
N TRP A 94 1.10 -13.70 -11.97
CA TRP A 94 1.06 -14.78 -12.95
C TRP A 94 0.20 -15.96 -12.48
N THR A 95 0.20 -16.24 -11.19
CA THR A 95 -0.62 -17.24 -10.49
C THR A 95 -0.42 -17.06 -8.98
N TRP A 96 -1.48 -17.24 -8.17
CA TRP A 96 -1.31 -17.48 -6.74
C TRP A 96 -1.05 -18.98 -6.51
N PRO A 97 -0.20 -19.36 -5.55
CA PRO A 97 0.12 -20.78 -5.28
C PRO A 97 -1.09 -21.66 -4.97
N ASP A 98 -2.26 -21.08 -4.70
CA ASP A 98 -3.48 -21.79 -4.31
C ASP A 98 -4.51 -21.94 -5.45
N ASP A 99 -4.21 -21.48 -6.68
CA ASP A 99 -5.12 -21.58 -7.84
C ASP A 99 -4.96 -22.88 -8.65
N THR A 100 -4.38 -23.93 -8.06
CA THR A 100 -4.42 -25.28 -8.64
C THR A 100 -5.53 -26.07 -7.98
N ASP A 101 -6.73 -26.02 -8.56
CA ASP A 101 -7.76 -27.07 -8.40
C ASP A 101 -7.25 -28.44 -8.87
#